data_AF-A0A151R3D5-F1
#
_entry.id   AF-A0A151R3D5-F1
#
_cell.length_a   1.000
_cell.length_b   1.000
_cell.length_c   1.000
_cell.angle_alpha   90.00
_cell.angle_beta   90.00
_cell.angle_gamma   90.00
#
_symmetry.space_group_name_H-M   'P 1'
#
loop_
_entity.id
_entity.type
_entity.pdbx_description
1 polymer ?
#
loop_
_entity_poly.entity_id
_entity_poly.type
_entity_poly.pdbx_seq_one_letter_code
_entity_poly.pdbx_strand_id
1 'polypeptide(L)'
;MWDDPHLFKIGADNLLRRCVTKEEAKDILWNCHNSPYGGHFNGERTAVKVLQSGFFWPTLFKDAYGYVQRCDSCQRSGNISKRHEMP
;
A
#
# COMPACT_ATOMS: atom_id res chain seq x y z
N MET A 1 -8.25 2.98 -31.98
CA MET A 1 -7.52 2.17 -30.99
C MET A 1 -7.48 3.00 -29.72
N TRP A 2 -7.99 2.49 -28.60
CA TRP A 2 -7.87 3.17 -27.32
C TRP A 2 -6.57 2.70 -26.71
N ASP A 3 -5.50 3.49 -26.85
CA ASP A 3 -4.30 3.30 -26.03
C ASP A 3 -4.69 3.73 -24.61
N ASP A 4 -4.92 2.75 -23.75
CA ASP A 4 -5.00 3.02 -22.32
C ASP A 4 -3.63 3.57 -21.89
N PRO A 5 -3.53 4.80 -21.36
CA PRO A 5 -2.25 5.43 -21.07
C PRO A 5 -1.53 4.78 -19.88
N HIS A 6 -2.14 3.77 -19.24
CA HIS A 6 -1.59 3.14 -18.07
C HIS A 6 -0.76 1.92 -18.43
N LEU A 7 0.39 1.83 -17.79
CA LEU A 7 1.24 0.64 -17.84
C LEU A 7 0.70 -0.39 -16.87
N PHE A 8 0.81 -1.67 -17.21
CA PHE A 8 0.41 -2.78 -16.35
C PHE A 8 1.57 -3.77 -16.16
N LYS A 9 1.56 -4.48 -15.02
CA LYS A 9 2.52 -5.52 -14.68
C LYS A 9 1.80 -6.76 -14.15
N ILE A 10 2.20 -7.93 -14.63
CA ILE A 10 1.79 -9.22 -14.08
C ILE A 10 2.70 -9.54 -12.88
N GLY A 11 2.10 -9.74 -11.70
CA GLY A 11 2.79 -10.18 -10.50
C GLY A 11 3.17 -11.66 -10.53
N ALA A 12 3.98 -12.11 -9.57
CA ALA A 12 4.32 -13.53 -9.42
C ALA A 12 3.10 -14.41 -9.11
N ASP A 13 2.02 -13.79 -8.62
CA ASP A 13 0.70 -14.38 -8.40
C ASP A 13 -0.19 -14.39 -9.65
N ASN A 14 0.37 -14.07 -10.83
CA ASN A 14 -0.33 -13.94 -12.10
C ASN A 14 -1.44 -12.87 -12.13
N LEU A 15 -1.47 -11.96 -11.15
CA LEU A 15 -2.43 -10.87 -11.13
C LEU A 15 -1.88 -9.65 -11.88
N LEU A 16 -2.68 -9.15 -12.82
CA LEU A 16 -2.39 -7.92 -13.55
C LEU A 16 -2.65 -6.71 -12.66
N ARG A 17 -1.68 -5.81 -12.55
CA ARG A 17 -1.77 -4.59 -11.73
C ARG A 17 -1.36 -3.37 -12.53
N ARG A 18 -2.05 -2.25 -12.32
CA ARG A 18 -1.73 -0.95 -12.91
C ARG A 18 -0.48 -0.40 -12.24
N CYS A 19 0.49 -0.03 -13.05
CA CYS A 19 1.67 0.71 -12.62
C CYS A 19 1.26 2.14 -12.28
N VAL A 20 1.71 2.61 -11.13
CA VAL A 20 1.31 3.90 -10.57
C VAL A 20 2.49 4.85 -10.58
N THR A 21 2.21 6.12 -10.87
CA THR A 21 3.18 7.22 -10.79
C THR A 21 3.50 7.58 -9.32
N LYS A 22 4.57 8.36 -9.09
CA LYS A 22 4.93 8.76 -7.72
C LYS A 22 3.89 9.72 -7.12
N GLU A 23 3.26 10.51 -7.99
CA GLU A 23 2.25 11.51 -7.66
C GLU A 23 1.00 10.82 -7.10
N GLU A 24 0.52 9.77 -7.79
CA GLU A 24 -0.64 8.98 -7.36
C GLU A 24 -0.33 8.07 -6.15
N ALA A 25 0.92 7.59 -6.03
CA ALA A 25 1.30 6.62 -4.99
C ALA A 25 0.99 7.12 -3.57
N LYS A 26 1.13 8.43 -3.33
CA LYS A 26 0.84 9.02 -2.02
C LYS A 26 -0.65 8.92 -1.66
N ASP A 27 -1.55 9.20 -2.60
CA ASP A 27 -2.98 9.14 -2.36
C ASP A 27 -3.46 7.70 -2.19
N ILE A 28 -2.88 6.77 -2.95
CA ILE A 28 -3.15 5.33 -2.81
C ILE A 28 -2.69 4.82 -1.43
N LEU A 29 -1.50 5.22 -0.98
CA LEU A 29 -1.01 4.88 0.35
C LEU A 29 -1.90 5.47 1.44
N TRP A 30 -2.35 6.72 1.30
CA TRP A 30 -3.27 7.36 2.24
C TRP A 30 -4.58 6.57 2.36
N ASN A 31 -5.19 6.21 1.23
CA ASN A 31 -6.45 5.46 1.21
C ASN A 31 -6.30 4.03 1.76
N CYS A 32 -5.21 3.35 1.42
CA CYS A 32 -4.96 1.98 1.89
C CYS A 32 -4.65 1.95 3.40
N HIS A 33 -3.90 2.95 3.89
CA HIS A 33 -3.50 3.06 5.29
C HIS A 33 -4.64 3.52 6.21
N ASN A 34 -5.41 4.53 5.81
CA ASN A 34 -6.48 5.14 6.64
C ASN A 34 -7.87 4.50 6.43
N SER A 35 -7.91 3.28 5.90
CA SER A 35 -9.17 2.60 5.62
C SER A 35 -10.02 2.44 6.89
N PRO A 36 -11.32 2.75 6.88
CA PRO A 36 -12.18 2.72 8.06
C PRO A 36 -12.34 1.32 8.68
N TYR A 37 -12.22 0.26 7.88
CA TYR A 37 -12.26 -1.14 8.33
C TYR A 37 -10.92 -1.67 8.87
N GLY A 38 -10.30 -0.94 9.81
CA GLY A 38 -9.05 -1.36 10.47
C GLY A 38 -7.77 -0.69 9.95
N GLY A 39 -7.81 0.59 9.59
CA GLY A 39 -6.63 1.37 9.21
C GLY A 39 -5.54 1.41 10.29
N HIS A 40 -4.36 1.94 9.93
CA HIS A 40 -3.13 1.92 10.73
C HIS A 40 -2.39 0.57 10.78
N PHE A 41 -2.51 -0.24 9.73
CA PHE A 41 -1.69 -1.43 9.59
C PHE A 41 -0.19 -1.11 9.44
N ASN A 42 0.66 -2.10 9.73
CA ASN A 42 2.09 -2.02 9.44
C ASN A 42 2.35 -1.80 7.93
N GLY A 43 3.59 -1.41 7.58
CA GLY A 43 3.96 -1.10 6.19
C GLY A 43 3.72 -2.26 5.21
N GLU A 44 3.93 -3.50 5.66
CA GLU A 44 3.73 -4.71 4.86
C GLU A 44 2.27 -4.93 4.50
N ARG A 45 1.36 -4.92 5.47
CA ARG A 45 -0.09 -5.04 5.23
C ARG A 45 -0.62 -3.89 4.37
N THR A 46 -0.09 -2.67 4.55
CA THR A 46 -0.41 -1.54 3.68
C THR A 46 -0.01 -1.83 2.24
N ALA A 47 1.21 -2.34 2.00
CA ALA A 47 1.68 -2.73 0.66
C ALA A 47 0.86 -3.88 0.05
N VAL A 48 0.52 -4.91 0.84
CA VAL A 48 -0.33 -6.02 0.38
C VAL A 48 -1.71 -5.51 -0.06
N LYS A 49 -2.30 -4.57 0.69
CA LYS A 49 -3.59 -3.99 0.31
C LYS A 49 -3.53 -3.19 -0.99
N VAL A 50 -2.43 -2.48 -1.23
CA VAL A 50 -2.19 -1.80 -2.51
C VAL A 50 -2.14 -2.82 -3.65
N LEU A 51 -1.43 -3.94 -3.47
CA LEU A 51 -1.38 -5.02 -4.44
C LEU A 51 -2.78 -5.65 -4.67
N GLN A 52 -3.55 -5.89 -3.61
CA GLN A 52 -4.92 -6.41 -3.70
C GLN A 52 -5.87 -5.43 -4.39
N SER A 53 -5.59 -4.12 -4.30
CA SER A 53 -6.33 -3.06 -4.99
C SER A 53 -5.93 -2.90 -6.46
N GLY A 54 -5.04 -3.75 -6.97
CA GLY A 54 -4.67 -3.76 -8.38
C GLY A 54 -3.57 -2.76 -8.76
N PHE A 55 -2.81 -2.23 -7.79
CA PHE A 55 -1.78 -1.23 -8.04
C PHE A 55 -0.37 -1.77 -7.79
N PHE A 56 0.62 -1.25 -8.52
CA PHE A 56 2.02 -1.62 -8.37
C PHE A 56 2.96 -0.44 -8.65
N TRP A 57 4.07 -0.38 -7.91
CA TRP A 57 5.26 0.37 -8.32
C TRP A 57 6.51 -0.28 -7.70
N PRO A 58 7.72 -0.10 -8.28
CA PRO A 58 8.90 -0.86 -7.86
C PRO A 58 9.30 -0.70 -6.39
N THR A 59 9.05 0.46 -5.79
CA THR A 59 9.41 0.78 -4.40
C THR A 59 8.26 0.64 -3.41
N LEU A 60 7.14 0.01 -3.79
CA LEU A 60 5.91 -0.10 -2.99
C LEU A 60 6.14 -0.43 -1.52
N PHE A 61 6.85 -1.51 -1.22
CA PHE A 61 7.08 -1.93 0.16
C PHE A 61 7.89 -0.92 0.97
N LYS A 62 8.92 -0.32 0.35
CA LYS A 62 9.75 0.71 0.98
C LYS A 62 8.94 1.98 1.25
N ASP A 63 8.14 2.40 0.28
CA ASP A 63 7.35 3.62 0.38
C ASP A 63 6.20 3.44 1.38
N ALA A 64 5.54 2.28 1.40
CA ALA A 64 4.51 1.96 2.39
C ALA A 64 5.10 1.94 3.81
N TYR A 65 6.27 1.33 4.01
CA TYR A 65 6.93 1.32 5.30
C TYR A 65 7.31 2.74 5.77
N GLY A 66 7.95 3.53 4.89
CA GLY A 66 8.29 4.92 5.19
C GLY A 66 7.07 5.80 5.45
N TYR A 67 5.94 5.52 4.78
CA TYR A 67 4.69 6.22 4.99
C TYR A 67 4.10 5.92 6.38
N VAL A 68 3.99 4.64 6.76
CA VAL A 68 3.48 4.23 8.08
C VAL A 68 4.37 4.75 9.21
N GLN A 69 5.69 4.72 9.03
CA GLN A 69 6.63 5.27 10.00
C GLN A 69 6.44 6.77 10.24
N ARG A 70 5.93 7.53 9.27
CA ARG A 70 5.65 8.97 9.39
C ARG A 70 4.23 9.28 9.85
N CYS A 71 3.41 8.26 10.11
CA CYS A 71 2.04 8.49 10.57
C CYS A 71 2.03 8.79 12.08
N ASP A 72 1.67 10.03 12.44
CA ASP A 72 1.59 10.48 13.83
C ASP A 72 0.68 9.59 14.69
N SER A 73 -0.46 9.15 14.15
CA SER A 73 -1.39 8.23 14.84
C SER A 73 -0.71 6.90 15.17
N CYS A 74 0.00 6.30 14.20
CA CYS A 74 0.76 5.08 14.42
C CYS A 74 1.93 5.28 15.39
N GLN A 75 2.65 6.40 15.30
CA GLN A 75 3.77 6.72 16.20
C GLN A 75 3.31 6.88 17.64
N ARG A 76 2.21 7.62 17.87
CA ARG A 76 1.62 7.80 19.20
C ARG A 76 1.02 6.52 19.76
N SER A 77 0.47 5.68 18.89
CA SER A 77 -0.10 4.38 19.29
C SER A 77 0.98 3.34 19.60
N GLY A 78 2.22 3.54 19.14
CA GLY A 78 3.45 3.19 19.86
C GLY A 78 3.58 1.79 20.46
N ASN A 79 2.92 0.76 19.92
CA ASN A 79 3.23 -0.66 20.12
C ASN A 79 2.32 -1.55 19.28
N ILE A 80 2.43 -1.49 17.95
CA ILE A 80 2.09 -2.66 17.14
C ILE A 80 3.27 -3.63 17.23
N SER A 81 3.51 -4.15 18.44
CA SER A 81 4.25 -5.38 18.66
C SER A 81 3.60 -6.48 17.81
N LYS A 82 4.33 -7.55 17.50
CA LYS A 82 3.94 -8.74 16.69
C LYS A 82 2.56 -9.38 17.04
N ARG A 83 1.79 -8.83 17.97
CA ARG A 83 0.52 -9.32 18.51
C ARG A 83 -0.73 -8.76 17.84
N HIS A 84 -0.63 -7.81 16.92
CA HIS A 84 -1.76 -7.36 16.09
C HIS A 84 -1.81 -8.04 14.71
N GLU A 85 -1.07 -9.15 14.56
CA GLU A 85 -1.42 -10.16 13.57
C GLU A 85 -2.75 -10.80 14.00
N MET A 86 -3.86 -10.41 13.38
CA MET A 86 -4.99 -11.33 13.28
C MET A 86 -4.60 -12.50 12.35
N PRO A 87 -5.09 -13.73 12.63
CA PRO A 87 -4.73 -14.94 11.88
C PRO A 87 -4.97 -14.82 10.37
#